data_AF-A0A7C1SQ66-F1
#
_entry.id   AF-A0A7C1SQ66-F1
#
_cell.length_a   1.000
_cell.length_b   1.000
_cell.length_c   1.000
_cell.angle_alpha   90.00
_cell.angle_beta   90.00
_cell.angle_gamma   90.00
#
_symmetry.space_group_name_H-M   'P 1'
#
loop_
_entity.id
_entity.type
_entity.pdbx_description
1 polymer ?
#
loop_
_entity_poly.entity_id
_entity_poly.type
_entity_poly.pdbx_seq_one_letter_code
_entity_poly.pdbx_strand_id
1 'polypeptide(L)'
;MKLILILTLLSIWLPGPGRLWAQNDQSIMPVSWDKYDDLDKIFLESGEPPPFSSRPYSVDEIKRNLARINPGRLSLAGKTAYRAIEEDLKKKTLARHRDGLALNASLEMNIEGYYHTDEEAQWIHGYEERLPMLDIPLEAWLGNVLYANLTLTLREEHCLVSEAAGNYSNVISSAYELAGYTPFQAFFALGGKHWSLRFGRDVLSWGNGFTGNMVLSDYADFHDSLYFTTYWDFFKFSAAYINLDPWLTPAEVSAGETVNEPYKAFFGHLAVEVHPFVGIVIQL
;
A
#
# COMPACT_ATOMS: atom_id res chain seq x y z
N MET A 1 20.37 25.33 -31.40
CA MET A 1 21.12 24.06 -31.21
C MET A 1 21.36 23.88 -29.72
N LYS A 2 21.05 22.69 -29.19
CA LYS A 2 21.03 22.30 -27.75
C LYS A 2 19.71 22.53 -27.01
N LEU A 3 18.65 21.78 -27.38
CA LEU A 3 17.57 21.38 -26.45
C LEU A 3 16.71 20.21 -26.99
N ILE A 4 17.33 19.24 -27.69
CA ILE A 4 16.60 18.10 -28.32
C ILE A 4 17.16 16.73 -27.87
N LEU A 5 18.04 16.66 -26.86
CA LEU A 5 18.80 15.44 -26.57
C LEU A 5 18.54 14.77 -25.20
N ILE A 6 17.36 14.95 -24.60
CA ILE A 6 17.00 14.27 -23.33
C ILE A 6 15.76 13.35 -23.46
N LEU A 7 15.06 13.37 -24.60
CA LEU A 7 13.81 12.60 -24.78
C LEU A 7 13.97 11.21 -25.45
N THR A 8 15.20 10.78 -25.77
CA THR A 8 15.45 9.54 -26.56
C THR A 8 16.11 8.40 -25.78
N LEU A 9 16.11 8.41 -24.44
CA LEU A 9 16.67 7.31 -23.62
C LEU A 9 15.62 6.51 -22.82
N LEU A 10 14.34 6.72 -23.11
CA LEU A 10 13.21 5.96 -22.54
C LEU A 10 12.47 5.14 -23.60
N SER A 11 13.21 4.56 -24.55
CA SER A 11 12.69 3.46 -25.37
C SER A 11 12.75 2.18 -24.54
N ILE A 12 11.89 2.09 -23.52
CA ILE A 12 11.60 0.83 -22.84
C ILE A 12 11.02 -0.10 -23.89
N TRP A 13 11.69 -1.24 -24.06
CA TRP A 13 11.27 -2.34 -24.89
C TRP A 13 9.91 -2.83 -24.37
N LEU A 14 8.81 -2.32 -24.94
CA LEU A 14 7.47 -2.82 -24.67
C LEU A 14 7.40 -4.24 -25.27
N PRO A 15 7.31 -5.32 -24.46
CA PRO A 15 7.02 -6.63 -25.02
C PRO A 15 5.69 -6.53 -25.78
N GLY A 16 5.67 -7.10 -26.99
CA GLY A 16 4.59 -6.91 -27.97
C GLY A 16 3.19 -7.28 -27.45
N PRO A 17 2.13 -6.94 -28.21
CA PRO A 17 0.74 -7.11 -27.79
C PRO A 17 0.32 -8.60 -27.79
N GLY A 18 0.86 -9.36 -26.85
CA GLY A 18 0.34 -10.67 -26.47
C GLY A 18 -0.93 -10.46 -25.67
N ARG A 19 -2.06 -10.93 -26.21
CA ARG A 19 -3.38 -11.09 -25.58
C ARG A 19 -3.51 -10.43 -24.20
N LEU A 20 -3.89 -9.15 -24.21
CA LEU A 20 -4.24 -8.37 -23.02
C LEU A 20 -5.51 -8.95 -22.40
N TRP A 21 -5.38 -9.98 -21.59
CA TRP A 21 -6.44 -10.38 -20.67
C TRP A 21 -6.48 -9.38 -19.51
N ALA A 22 -7.11 -8.25 -19.79
CA ALA A 22 -8.07 -7.48 -18.99
C ALA A 22 -7.86 -7.18 -17.49
N GLN A 23 -6.94 -7.83 -16.79
CA GLN A 23 -6.58 -7.62 -15.39
C GLN A 23 -5.25 -6.88 -15.35
N ASN A 24 -5.14 -5.90 -14.46
CA ASN A 24 -3.90 -5.19 -14.24
C ASN A 24 -3.23 -5.76 -12.99
N ASP A 25 -2.13 -6.46 -13.22
CA ASP A 25 -1.30 -7.05 -12.17
C ASP A 25 -0.39 -6.01 -11.49
N GLN A 26 -0.34 -4.79 -12.04
CA GLN A 26 0.35 -3.63 -11.43
C GLN A 26 -0.51 -2.89 -10.40
N SER A 27 -1.75 -3.32 -10.21
CA SER A 27 -2.56 -2.87 -9.08
C SER A 27 -1.84 -3.18 -7.78
N ILE A 28 -1.94 -2.26 -6.83
CA ILE A 28 -1.34 -2.38 -5.51
C ILE A 28 -2.42 -2.76 -4.50
N MET A 29 -2.15 -3.76 -3.68
CA MET A 29 -2.96 -4.06 -2.51
C MET A 29 -2.43 -3.21 -1.34
N PRO A 30 -3.25 -2.34 -0.73
CA PRO A 30 -2.78 -1.41 0.30
C PRO A 30 -2.23 -2.16 1.52
N VAL A 31 -1.43 -1.51 2.38
CA VAL A 31 -0.87 -2.15 3.59
C VAL A 31 -1.99 -2.68 4.51
N SER A 32 -3.12 -1.99 4.56
CA SER A 32 -4.32 -2.37 5.33
C SER A 32 -5.10 -3.55 4.78
N TRP A 33 -4.65 -4.18 3.67
CA TRP A 33 -5.36 -5.33 3.10
C TRP A 33 -5.37 -6.51 4.08
N ASP A 34 -6.57 -6.91 4.49
CA ASP A 34 -6.83 -7.88 5.56
C ASP A 34 -6.36 -9.31 5.25
N LYS A 35 -6.02 -9.62 3.99
CA LYS A 35 -5.57 -10.96 3.58
C LYS A 35 -4.07 -11.17 3.63
N TYR A 36 -3.26 -10.19 4.05
CA TYR A 36 -1.84 -10.44 4.25
C TYR A 36 -1.60 -11.55 5.28
N ASP A 37 -2.32 -11.53 6.39
CA ASP A 37 -2.20 -12.55 7.43
C ASP A 37 -2.65 -13.93 6.94
N ASP A 38 -3.68 -13.98 6.10
CA ASP A 38 -4.16 -15.21 5.48
C ASP A 38 -3.13 -15.77 4.50
N LEU A 39 -2.47 -14.92 3.72
CA LEU A 39 -1.38 -15.29 2.85
C LEU A 39 -0.23 -15.92 3.67
N ASP A 40 0.21 -15.25 4.74
CA ASP A 40 1.28 -15.74 5.61
C ASP A 40 0.93 -17.10 6.22
N LYS A 41 -0.32 -17.29 6.70
CA LYS A 41 -0.81 -18.56 7.26
C LYS A 41 -0.82 -19.69 6.23
N ILE A 42 -1.22 -19.43 4.98
CA ILE A 42 -1.24 -20.46 3.93
C ILE A 42 0.18 -20.93 3.58
N PHE A 43 1.16 -20.01 3.59
CA PHE A 43 2.56 -20.35 3.41
C PHE A 43 3.07 -21.27 4.52
N LEU A 44 2.79 -20.91 5.78
CA LEU A 44 3.12 -21.74 6.94
C LEU A 44 2.49 -23.13 6.87
N GLU A 45 1.21 -23.21 6.50
CA GLU A 45 0.51 -24.48 6.31
C GLU A 45 1.13 -25.33 5.18
N SER A 46 1.59 -24.69 4.12
CA SER A 46 2.23 -25.35 2.98
C SER A 46 3.67 -25.81 3.27
N GLY A 47 4.23 -25.43 4.41
CA GLY A 47 5.64 -25.66 4.74
C GLY A 47 6.59 -24.78 3.92
N GLU A 48 6.10 -23.68 3.37
CA GLU A 48 6.87 -22.69 2.62
C GLU A 48 7.27 -21.53 3.54
N PRO A 49 8.44 -20.92 3.35
CA PRO A 49 8.79 -19.71 4.07
C PRO A 49 7.82 -18.58 3.69
N PRO A 50 7.37 -17.76 4.66
CA PRO A 50 6.37 -16.73 4.42
C PRO A 50 6.85 -15.73 3.35
N PRO A 51 5.91 -15.03 2.68
CA PRO A 51 6.22 -13.94 1.77
C PRO A 51 7.10 -12.85 2.40
N PHE A 52 7.70 -12.04 1.54
CA PHE A 52 8.65 -11.01 1.95
C PHE A 52 8.03 -9.84 2.72
N SER A 53 8.59 -9.45 3.85
CA SER A 53 7.99 -8.50 4.80
C SER A 53 7.72 -7.07 4.29
N SER A 54 8.30 -6.66 3.17
CA SER A 54 8.11 -5.31 2.61
C SER A 54 6.78 -5.15 1.87
N ARG A 55 5.84 -4.45 2.50
CA ARG A 55 4.49 -4.14 1.98
C ARG A 55 4.41 -2.66 1.55
N PRO A 56 3.53 -2.30 0.60
CA PRO A 56 2.49 -3.13 -0.01
C PRO A 56 2.96 -3.93 -1.23
N TYR A 57 2.18 -4.96 -1.59
CA TYR A 57 2.45 -5.80 -2.77
C TYR A 57 1.66 -5.38 -4.01
N SER A 58 2.26 -5.62 -5.18
CA SER A 58 1.51 -5.65 -6.43
C SER A 58 0.72 -6.96 -6.56
N VAL A 59 -0.33 -6.95 -7.38
CA VAL A 59 -1.09 -8.16 -7.71
C VAL A 59 -0.20 -9.22 -8.39
N ASP A 60 0.75 -8.82 -9.24
CA ASP A 60 1.73 -9.74 -9.86
C ASP A 60 2.56 -10.46 -8.77
N GLU A 61 3.00 -9.72 -7.76
CA GLU A 61 3.76 -10.26 -6.64
C GLU A 61 2.93 -11.27 -5.82
N ILE A 62 1.68 -10.95 -5.49
CA ILE A 62 0.80 -11.87 -4.77
C ILE A 62 0.54 -13.12 -5.61
N LYS A 63 0.23 -12.98 -6.90
CA LYS A 63 0.02 -14.13 -7.81
C LYS A 63 1.24 -15.03 -7.86
N ARG A 64 2.44 -14.46 -7.90
CA ARG A 64 3.71 -15.21 -7.85
C ARG A 64 3.87 -15.95 -6.53
N ASN A 65 3.55 -15.32 -5.40
CA ASN A 65 3.56 -15.99 -4.10
C ASN A 65 2.57 -17.17 -4.08
N LEU A 66 1.33 -16.95 -4.52
CA LEU A 66 0.31 -18.02 -4.58
C LEU A 66 0.67 -19.16 -5.52
N ALA A 67 1.44 -18.91 -6.59
CA ALA A 67 1.89 -19.94 -7.52
C ALA A 67 2.87 -20.94 -6.89
N ARG A 68 3.49 -20.60 -5.75
CA ARG A 68 4.35 -21.51 -4.97
C ARG A 68 3.57 -22.49 -4.11
N ILE A 69 2.31 -22.18 -3.82
CA ILE A 69 1.44 -23.00 -2.97
C ILE A 69 0.72 -24.05 -3.80
N ASN A 70 0.61 -25.27 -3.29
CA ASN A 70 -0.25 -26.31 -3.87
C ASN A 70 -1.61 -26.34 -3.14
N PRO A 71 -2.70 -25.81 -3.73
CA PRO A 71 -3.99 -25.72 -3.05
C PRO A 71 -4.58 -27.08 -2.67
N GLY A 72 -4.18 -28.16 -3.35
CA GLY A 72 -4.65 -29.51 -3.05
C GLY A 72 -4.23 -30.01 -1.67
N ARG A 73 -3.09 -29.53 -1.17
CA ARG A 73 -2.50 -29.91 0.13
C ARG A 73 -3.01 -29.08 1.31
N LEU A 74 -3.71 -27.99 1.03
CA LEU A 74 -4.29 -27.15 2.06
C LEU A 74 -5.51 -27.81 2.71
N SER A 75 -5.69 -27.52 4.00
CA SER A 75 -6.89 -27.73 4.78
C SER A 75 -8.09 -27.00 4.18
N LEU A 76 -9.27 -27.25 4.73
CA LEU A 76 -10.48 -26.56 4.29
C LEU A 76 -10.40 -25.04 4.56
N ALA A 77 -9.80 -24.65 5.69
CA ALA A 77 -9.57 -23.24 6.02
C ALA A 77 -8.58 -22.60 5.05
N GLY A 78 -7.42 -23.23 4.81
CA GLY A 78 -6.42 -22.76 3.85
C GLY A 78 -6.97 -22.62 2.43
N LYS A 79 -7.78 -23.59 1.96
CA LYS A 79 -8.47 -23.50 0.65
C LYS A 79 -9.49 -22.36 0.58
N THR A 80 -10.07 -21.98 1.71
CA THR A 80 -11.04 -20.88 1.78
C THR A 80 -10.31 -19.54 1.73
N ALA A 81 -9.26 -19.39 2.52
CA ALA A 81 -8.37 -18.23 2.49
C ALA A 81 -7.72 -18.04 1.12
N TYR A 82 -7.20 -19.12 0.49
CA TYR A 82 -6.62 -19.07 -0.86
C TYR A 82 -7.62 -18.53 -1.90
N ARG A 83 -8.87 -19.03 -1.87
CA ARG A 83 -9.92 -18.59 -2.78
C ARG A 83 -10.35 -17.14 -2.53
N ALA A 84 -10.43 -16.73 -1.27
CA ALA A 84 -10.74 -15.34 -0.92
C ALA A 84 -9.66 -14.39 -1.44
N ILE A 85 -8.39 -14.73 -1.27
CA ILE A 85 -7.27 -13.97 -1.86
C ILE A 85 -7.43 -13.89 -3.38
N GLU A 86 -7.60 -15.03 -4.09
CA GLU A 86 -7.77 -15.03 -5.55
C GLU A 86 -8.97 -14.22 -6.03
N GLU A 87 -10.01 -14.10 -5.21
CA GLU A 87 -11.18 -13.27 -5.48
C GLU A 87 -10.85 -11.78 -5.39
N ASP A 88 -10.16 -11.34 -4.33
CA ASP A 88 -9.73 -9.95 -4.15
C ASP A 88 -8.78 -9.47 -5.25
N LEU A 89 -7.91 -10.37 -5.76
CA LEU A 89 -7.03 -10.04 -6.88
C LEU A 89 -7.82 -9.68 -8.15
N LYS A 90 -9.06 -10.17 -8.31
CA LYS A 90 -9.90 -9.92 -9.48
C LYS A 90 -10.59 -8.56 -9.38
N LYS A 91 -9.94 -7.54 -9.95
CA LYS A 91 -10.55 -6.22 -10.08
C LYS A 91 -11.81 -6.24 -10.95
N LYS A 92 -12.92 -5.79 -10.38
CA LYS A 92 -14.12 -5.44 -11.15
C LYS A 92 -13.83 -4.16 -11.94
N THR A 93 -14.38 -4.06 -13.15
CA THR A 93 -14.18 -2.88 -14.01
C THR A 93 -15.51 -2.23 -14.30
N LEU A 94 -15.60 -0.92 -14.04
CA LEU A 94 -16.79 -0.15 -14.39
C LEU A 94 -16.83 0.16 -15.89
N ALA A 95 -15.70 0.58 -16.45
CA ALA A 95 -15.59 0.91 -17.86
C ALA A 95 -14.29 0.34 -18.45
N ARG A 96 -14.36 -0.08 -19.71
CA ARG A 96 -13.23 -0.64 -20.44
C ARG A 96 -13.25 -0.19 -21.88
N HIS A 97 -12.12 0.33 -22.35
CA HIS A 97 -11.89 0.63 -23.74
C HIS A 97 -11.13 -0.50 -24.44
N ARG A 98 -11.26 -0.59 -25.78
CA ARG A 98 -10.65 -1.66 -26.58
C ARG A 98 -9.12 -1.62 -26.53
N ASP A 99 -8.55 -0.43 -26.35
CA ASP A 99 -7.09 -0.21 -26.33
C ASP A 99 -6.44 -0.56 -24.98
N GLY A 100 -7.19 -1.21 -24.08
CA GLY A 100 -6.67 -1.69 -22.80
C GLY A 100 -6.77 -0.69 -21.65
N LEU A 101 -7.30 0.52 -21.87
CA LEU A 101 -7.70 1.43 -20.81
C LEU A 101 -8.91 0.86 -20.06
N ALA A 102 -8.85 0.81 -18.73
CA ALA A 102 -9.98 0.47 -17.89
C ALA A 102 -10.03 1.36 -16.66
N LEU A 103 -11.24 1.55 -16.16
CA LEU A 103 -11.56 2.39 -15.02
C LEU A 103 -12.37 1.58 -14.01
N ASN A 104 -12.11 1.82 -12.73
CA ASN A 104 -12.90 1.32 -11.63
C ASN A 104 -13.16 2.45 -10.64
N ALA A 105 -14.29 2.36 -9.95
CA ALA A 105 -14.59 3.19 -8.79
C ALA A 105 -15.43 2.38 -7.82
N SER A 106 -15.22 2.59 -6.54
CA SER A 106 -16.03 2.02 -5.47
C SER A 106 -16.46 3.11 -4.48
N LEU A 107 -17.38 2.75 -3.60
CA LEU A 107 -17.87 3.61 -2.54
C LEU A 107 -17.92 2.79 -1.27
N GLU A 108 -17.23 3.25 -0.25
CA GLU A 108 -17.30 2.71 1.10
C GLU A 108 -17.82 3.80 2.04
N MET A 109 -18.80 3.43 2.87
CA MET A 109 -19.41 4.34 3.84
C MET A 109 -19.36 3.67 5.21
N ASN A 110 -18.82 4.37 6.19
CA ASN A 110 -18.69 3.84 7.54
C ASN A 110 -19.40 4.76 8.53
N ILE A 111 -20.15 4.17 9.45
CA ILE A 111 -20.77 4.88 10.56
C ILE A 111 -20.33 4.19 11.84
N GLU A 112 -19.63 4.93 12.69
CA GLU A 112 -19.13 4.48 13.97
C GLU A 112 -19.80 5.27 15.10
N GLY A 113 -20.02 4.59 16.22
CA GLY A 113 -20.59 5.16 17.43
C GLY A 113 -19.93 4.52 18.64
N TYR A 114 -19.46 5.33 19.57
CA TYR A 114 -18.71 4.88 20.73
C TYR A 114 -19.47 5.23 22.02
N TYR A 115 -19.49 4.27 22.94
CA TYR A 115 -20.08 4.44 24.27
C TYR A 115 -19.04 4.07 25.33
N HIS A 116 -18.77 5.01 26.22
CA HIS A 116 -17.77 4.85 27.26
C HIS A 116 -18.41 4.37 28.56
N THR A 117 -17.92 3.26 29.11
CA THR A 117 -18.49 2.60 30.31
C THR A 117 -17.70 2.86 31.59
N ASP A 118 -16.46 3.34 31.49
CA ASP A 118 -15.54 3.47 32.62
C ASP A 118 -15.13 4.93 32.80
N GLU A 119 -15.79 5.64 33.70
CA GLU A 119 -15.57 7.07 33.93
C GLU A 119 -14.16 7.42 34.46
N GLU A 120 -13.38 6.45 34.92
CA GLU A 120 -12.02 6.67 35.46
C GLU A 120 -10.93 6.60 34.39
N ALA A 121 -11.21 6.00 33.23
CA ALA A 121 -10.25 5.85 32.13
C ALA A 121 -10.24 7.10 31.23
N GLN A 122 -9.05 7.59 30.86
CA GLN A 122 -8.96 8.60 29.80
C GLN A 122 -9.43 8.00 28.48
N TRP A 123 -10.38 8.69 27.85
CA TRP A 123 -10.90 8.27 26.56
C TRP A 123 -10.01 8.76 25.43
N ILE A 124 -9.14 7.87 24.94
CA ILE A 124 -8.25 8.11 23.81
C ILE A 124 -8.63 7.12 22.71
N HIS A 125 -8.99 7.62 21.54
CA HIS A 125 -9.18 6.80 20.35
C HIS A 125 -7.88 6.72 19.56
N GLY A 126 -7.55 5.53 19.04
CA GLY A 126 -6.53 5.42 18.01
C GLY A 126 -7.03 6.10 16.75
N TYR A 127 -6.40 7.22 16.35
CA TYR A 127 -6.74 7.89 15.09
C TYR A 127 -6.61 6.96 13.87
N GLU A 128 -5.60 6.08 13.89
CA GLU A 128 -5.38 5.07 12.85
C GLU A 128 -6.46 3.97 12.83
N GLU A 129 -7.18 3.78 13.94
CA GLU A 129 -8.23 2.76 14.06
C GLU A 129 -9.61 3.28 13.66
N ARG A 130 -9.77 4.60 13.53
CA ARG A 130 -11.05 5.22 13.16
C ARG A 130 -11.31 5.09 11.67
N LEU A 131 -12.48 4.55 11.33
CA LEU A 131 -12.88 4.39 9.95
C LEU A 131 -13.27 5.74 9.34
N PRO A 132 -12.85 6.04 8.10
CA PRO A 132 -13.31 7.23 7.39
C PRO A 132 -14.82 7.15 7.17
N MET A 133 -15.52 8.28 7.30
CA MET A 133 -16.96 8.35 7.03
C MET A 133 -17.28 7.91 5.60
N LEU A 134 -16.43 8.31 4.65
CA LEU A 134 -16.58 8.02 3.23
C LEU A 134 -15.23 7.80 2.58
N ASP A 135 -15.11 6.72 1.81
CA ASP A 135 -13.98 6.47 0.93
C ASP A 135 -14.45 6.18 -0.49
N ILE A 136 -13.86 6.89 -1.47
CA ILE A 136 -14.12 6.74 -2.89
C ILE A 136 -12.81 6.46 -3.61
N PRO A 137 -12.39 5.18 -3.71
CA PRO A 137 -11.26 4.77 -4.54
C PRO A 137 -11.62 4.94 -6.01
N LEU A 138 -10.79 5.70 -6.73
CA LEU A 138 -10.83 5.86 -8.18
C LEU A 138 -9.59 5.21 -8.76
N GLU A 139 -9.78 4.29 -9.68
CA GLU A 139 -8.69 3.55 -10.29
C GLU A 139 -8.75 3.63 -11.80
N ALA A 140 -7.57 3.74 -12.41
CA ALA A 140 -7.41 3.67 -13.85
C ALA A 140 -6.20 2.81 -14.18
N TRP A 141 -6.27 2.06 -15.27
CA TRP A 141 -5.10 1.31 -15.75
C TRP A 141 -5.08 1.19 -17.25
N LEU A 142 -3.87 1.05 -17.78
CA LEU A 142 -3.62 0.82 -19.20
C LEU A 142 -2.89 -0.51 -19.38
N GLY A 143 -3.62 -1.51 -19.87
CA GLY A 143 -3.11 -2.87 -20.02
C GLY A 143 -2.59 -3.42 -18.70
N ASN A 144 -1.40 -4.04 -18.75
CA ASN A 144 -0.72 -4.59 -17.58
C ASN A 144 0.60 -3.85 -17.24
N VAL A 145 0.71 -2.58 -17.64
CA VAL A 145 1.96 -1.80 -17.51
C VAL A 145 1.79 -0.62 -16.57
N LEU A 146 0.65 0.06 -16.64
CA LEU A 146 0.36 1.25 -15.85
C LEU A 146 -0.91 1.05 -15.03
N TYR A 147 -0.84 1.42 -13.77
CA TYR A 147 -1.94 1.54 -12.83
C TYR A 147 -1.88 2.91 -12.15
N ALA A 148 -3.04 3.48 -11.88
CA ALA A 148 -3.21 4.75 -11.19
C ALA A 148 -4.32 4.59 -10.17
N ASN A 149 -4.10 5.15 -8.98
CA ASN A 149 -5.08 5.17 -7.92
C ASN A 149 -5.15 6.58 -7.32
N LEU A 150 -6.37 7.02 -7.04
CA LEU A 150 -6.69 8.22 -6.29
C LEU A 150 -7.85 7.87 -5.36
N THR A 151 -7.65 7.97 -4.06
CA THR A 151 -8.72 7.74 -3.07
C THR A 151 -9.16 9.07 -2.50
N LEU A 152 -10.44 9.40 -2.71
CA LEU A 152 -11.07 10.57 -2.11
C LEU A 152 -11.71 10.15 -0.79
N THR A 153 -11.16 10.67 0.31
CA THR A 153 -11.56 10.30 1.66
C THR A 153 -12.18 11.48 2.38
N LEU A 154 -13.31 11.24 3.05
CA LEU A 154 -13.86 12.11 4.09
C LEU A 154 -13.65 11.44 5.44
N ARG A 155 -12.71 11.96 6.21
CA ARG A 155 -12.39 11.48 7.57
C ARG A 155 -12.18 12.66 8.52
N GLU A 156 -12.31 12.38 9.81
CA GLU A 156 -12.06 13.36 10.85
C GLU A 156 -10.58 13.73 10.94
N GLU A 157 -10.28 14.98 11.30
CA GLU A 157 -8.93 15.48 11.54
C GLU A 157 -8.30 14.85 12.79
N HIS A 158 -6.99 14.63 12.76
CA HIS A 158 -6.25 13.88 13.79
C HIS A 158 -6.45 14.47 15.19
N CYS A 159 -6.35 15.80 15.33
CA CYS A 159 -6.47 16.47 16.63
C CYS A 159 -7.87 16.29 17.25
N LEU A 160 -8.91 16.13 16.45
CA LEU A 160 -10.28 15.92 16.94
C LEU A 160 -10.52 14.49 17.40
N VAL A 161 -9.82 13.52 16.83
CA VAL A 161 -9.92 12.13 17.26
C VAL A 161 -9.09 11.88 18.53
N SER A 162 -7.89 12.46 18.58
CA SER A 162 -6.92 12.22 19.65
C SER A 162 -7.13 13.10 20.89
N GLU A 163 -7.62 14.33 20.73
CA GLU A 163 -7.61 15.33 21.82
C GLU A 163 -8.98 15.92 22.16
N ALA A 164 -9.98 15.83 21.29
CA ALA A 164 -11.29 16.44 21.56
C ALA A 164 -12.14 15.58 22.52
N ALA A 165 -12.49 16.18 23.66
CA ALA A 165 -13.43 15.58 24.58
C ALA A 165 -14.82 15.46 23.93
N GLY A 166 -15.38 14.25 23.94
CA GLY A 166 -16.74 14.01 23.45
C GLY A 166 -16.86 13.79 21.94
N ASN A 167 -15.82 13.27 21.29
CA ASN A 167 -15.95 12.73 19.94
C ASN A 167 -16.50 11.28 20.00
N TYR A 168 -17.81 11.13 19.87
CA TYR A 168 -18.52 9.84 19.99
C TYR A 168 -18.77 9.11 18.67
N SER A 169 -18.40 9.68 17.53
CA SER A 169 -18.78 9.15 16.21
C SER A 169 -17.82 9.62 15.14
N ASN A 170 -17.72 8.91 14.02
CA ASN A 170 -16.96 9.35 12.85
C ASN A 170 -17.77 10.22 11.87
N VAL A 171 -19.02 10.60 12.24
CA VAL A 171 -19.90 11.38 11.37
C VAL A 171 -19.51 12.85 11.39
N ILE A 172 -19.05 13.33 10.23
CA ILE A 172 -18.63 14.72 10.03
C ILE A 172 -19.86 15.62 9.90
N SER A 173 -20.02 16.51 10.86
CA SER A 173 -21.10 17.50 10.95
C SER A 173 -20.68 18.90 10.51
N SER A 174 -19.37 19.17 10.54
CA SER A 174 -18.77 20.48 10.25
C SER A 174 -17.53 20.35 9.37
N ALA A 175 -17.27 21.34 8.50
CA ALA A 175 -16.07 21.36 7.67
C ALA A 175 -14.77 21.48 8.49
N TYR A 176 -14.84 22.00 9.73
CA TYR A 176 -13.70 22.05 10.65
C TYR A 176 -13.30 20.68 11.19
N GLU A 177 -14.18 19.69 11.07
CA GLU A 177 -13.90 18.32 11.48
C GLU A 177 -13.14 17.54 10.42
N LEU A 178 -13.14 18.01 9.17
CA LEU A 178 -12.56 17.31 8.04
C LEU A 178 -11.03 17.40 8.05
N ALA A 179 -10.37 16.27 7.83
CA ALA A 179 -8.93 16.22 7.70
C ALA A 179 -8.44 17.02 6.47
N GLY A 180 -7.45 17.89 6.69
CA GLY A 180 -6.98 18.85 5.67
C GLY A 180 -6.09 18.26 4.56
N TYR A 181 -5.53 17.06 4.78
CA TYR A 181 -4.43 16.51 3.95
C TYR A 181 -4.89 15.59 2.79
N THR A 182 -6.17 15.61 2.42
CA THR A 182 -6.73 14.80 1.33
C THR A 182 -6.15 15.18 -0.06
N PRO A 183 -5.85 14.23 -0.95
CA PRO A 183 -6.03 12.78 -0.80
C PRO A 183 -4.94 12.13 0.06
N PHE A 184 -5.33 11.09 0.79
CA PHE A 184 -4.42 10.24 1.57
C PHE A 184 -3.72 9.20 0.70
N GLN A 185 -4.29 8.85 -0.45
CA GLN A 185 -3.70 7.94 -1.41
C GLN A 185 -3.86 8.49 -2.82
N ALA A 186 -2.74 8.71 -3.52
CA ALA A 186 -2.71 9.22 -4.88
C ALA A 186 -1.37 8.86 -5.54
N PHE A 187 -1.35 7.84 -6.38
CA PHE A 187 -0.11 7.36 -6.98
C PHE A 187 -0.28 6.74 -8.36
N PHE A 188 0.84 6.63 -9.06
CA PHE A 188 1.00 5.80 -10.25
C PHE A 188 1.90 4.60 -9.92
N ALA A 189 1.56 3.44 -10.46
CA ALA A 189 2.38 2.25 -10.47
C ALA A 189 2.67 1.84 -11.92
N LEU A 190 3.96 1.71 -12.22
CA LEU A 190 4.49 1.18 -13.46
C LEU A 190 5.14 -0.15 -13.17
N GLY A 191 4.96 -1.13 -14.03
CA GLY A 191 5.66 -2.38 -13.81
C GLY A 191 5.45 -3.41 -14.87
N GLY A 192 5.88 -4.60 -14.54
CA GLY A 192 5.71 -5.77 -15.37
C GLY A 192 6.03 -7.01 -14.55
N LYS A 193 6.43 -8.07 -15.25
CA LYS A 193 6.77 -9.32 -14.59
C LYS A 193 7.98 -9.11 -13.67
N HIS A 194 7.81 -9.33 -12.36
CA HIS A 194 8.87 -9.30 -11.32
C HIS A 194 9.39 -7.92 -10.90
N TRP A 195 8.74 -6.83 -11.30
CA TRP A 195 9.14 -5.51 -10.86
C TRP A 195 7.97 -4.54 -10.86
N SER A 196 8.02 -3.59 -9.92
CA SER A 196 7.08 -2.49 -9.83
C SER A 196 7.81 -1.24 -9.37
N LEU A 197 7.50 -0.12 -10.01
CA LEU A 197 7.92 1.21 -9.65
C LEU A 197 6.67 2.03 -9.36
N ARG A 198 6.62 2.61 -8.18
CA ARG A 198 5.51 3.44 -7.71
C ARG A 198 5.99 4.83 -7.41
N PHE A 199 5.18 5.80 -7.77
CA PHE A 199 5.45 7.20 -7.49
C PHE A 199 4.17 7.90 -7.06
N GLY A 200 4.23 8.59 -5.93
CA GLY A 200 3.14 9.36 -5.37
C GLY A 200 2.96 9.09 -3.89
N ARG A 201 1.74 9.32 -3.43
CA ARG A 201 1.34 9.24 -2.04
C ARG A 201 0.71 7.89 -1.72
N ASP A 202 1.34 7.13 -0.83
CA ASP A 202 0.79 5.87 -0.32
C ASP A 202 1.46 5.45 0.99
N VAL A 203 0.89 4.48 1.70
CA VAL A 203 1.48 3.90 2.91
C VAL A 203 2.49 2.81 2.55
N LEU A 204 3.59 2.75 3.31
CA LEU A 204 4.66 1.76 3.17
C LEU A 204 4.93 1.13 4.54
N SER A 205 5.24 -0.17 4.58
CA SER A 205 5.55 -0.86 5.83
C SER A 205 6.62 -1.92 5.60
N TRP A 206 7.73 -1.83 6.34
CA TRP A 206 8.89 -2.72 6.20
C TRP A 206 9.14 -3.50 7.49
N GLY A 207 8.69 -4.75 7.49
CA GLY A 207 8.94 -5.71 8.55
C GLY A 207 7.70 -6.55 8.87
N ASN A 208 7.89 -7.54 9.72
CA ASN A 208 6.85 -8.49 10.14
C ASN A 208 6.26 -8.15 11.51
N GLY A 209 6.39 -6.90 11.96
CA GLY A 209 5.80 -6.46 13.21
C GLY A 209 4.28 -6.36 13.10
N PHE A 210 3.57 -6.89 14.10
CA PHE A 210 2.11 -6.81 14.17
C PHE A 210 1.61 -5.46 14.71
N THR A 211 2.37 -4.84 15.61
CA THR A 211 2.01 -3.57 16.26
C THR A 211 2.76 -2.37 15.66
N GLY A 212 3.48 -2.59 14.55
CA GLY A 212 4.32 -1.60 13.90
C GLY A 212 5.75 -2.11 13.64
N ASN A 213 6.46 -1.35 12.81
CA ASN A 213 7.78 -1.71 12.30
C ASN A 213 8.83 -0.64 12.65
N MET A 214 10.07 -1.08 12.91
CA MET A 214 11.14 -0.21 13.42
C MET A 214 11.78 0.70 12.36
N VAL A 215 11.77 0.30 11.08
CA VAL A 215 12.40 1.07 9.99
C VAL A 215 11.38 1.94 9.29
N LEU A 216 10.26 1.35 8.87
CA LEU A 216 9.18 2.05 8.20
C LEU A 216 7.87 1.37 8.62
N SER A 217 7.00 2.12 9.28
CA SER A 217 5.70 1.62 9.74
C SER A 217 4.56 2.29 8.98
N ASP A 218 3.42 1.62 9.01
CA ASP A 218 2.12 2.07 8.55
C ASP A 218 1.41 3.08 9.47
N TYR A 219 2.08 3.58 10.50
CA TYR A 219 1.52 4.55 11.44
C TYR A 219 1.45 5.98 10.88
N ALA A 220 2.19 6.28 9.81
CA ALA A 220 2.04 7.55 9.12
C ALA A 220 0.85 7.46 8.15
N ASP A 221 0.01 8.51 8.15
CA ASP A 221 -1.15 8.64 7.24
C ASP A 221 -0.79 8.32 5.78
N PHE A 222 0.39 8.76 5.33
CA PHE A 222 0.94 8.45 4.02
C PHE A 222 2.43 8.79 3.92
N HIS A 223 3.07 8.32 2.85
CA HIS A 223 4.40 8.73 2.43
C HIS A 223 4.37 9.23 0.98
N ASP A 224 4.83 10.46 0.76
CA ASP A 224 5.11 10.95 -0.59
C ASP A 224 6.44 10.35 -1.05
N SER A 225 6.37 9.36 -1.95
CA SER A 225 7.50 8.47 -2.20
C SER A 225 7.68 8.05 -3.65
N LEU A 226 8.93 7.72 -3.98
CA LEU A 226 9.30 6.86 -5.10
C LEU A 226 9.71 5.51 -4.52
N TYR A 227 8.96 4.46 -4.84
CA TYR A 227 9.16 3.12 -4.32
C TYR A 227 9.39 2.12 -5.45
N PHE A 228 10.54 1.46 -5.45
CA PHE A 228 10.88 0.42 -6.41
C PHE A 228 10.96 -0.94 -5.71
N THR A 229 10.40 -1.96 -6.34
CA THR A 229 10.55 -3.34 -5.90
C THR A 229 10.81 -4.28 -7.07
N THR A 230 11.63 -5.29 -6.84
CA THR A 230 11.75 -6.47 -7.70
C THR A 230 11.69 -7.73 -6.85
N TYR A 231 10.98 -8.74 -7.34
CA TYR A 231 10.60 -9.91 -6.56
C TYR A 231 10.69 -11.18 -7.41
N TRP A 232 11.28 -12.21 -6.81
CA TRP A 232 11.59 -13.51 -7.39
C TRP A 232 11.29 -14.59 -6.33
N ASP A 233 11.34 -15.87 -6.70
CA ASP A 233 10.93 -16.95 -5.79
C ASP A 233 11.75 -17.01 -4.49
N PHE A 234 13.02 -16.63 -4.55
CA PHE A 234 13.95 -16.71 -3.41
C PHE A 234 14.53 -15.36 -3.00
N PHE A 235 14.17 -14.28 -3.70
CA PHE A 235 14.80 -12.98 -3.55
C PHE A 235 13.82 -11.84 -3.78
N LYS A 236 13.79 -10.87 -2.86
CA LYS A 236 13.16 -9.56 -3.07
C LYS A 236 14.11 -8.44 -2.72
N PHE A 237 14.04 -7.38 -3.52
CA PHE A 237 14.69 -6.11 -3.26
C PHE A 237 13.66 -4.99 -3.31
N SER A 238 13.72 -4.11 -2.32
CA SER A 238 12.82 -2.97 -2.19
C SER A 238 13.62 -1.72 -1.82
N ALA A 239 13.37 -0.61 -2.51
CA ALA A 239 14.00 0.68 -2.23
C ALA A 239 12.93 1.78 -2.22
N ALA A 240 13.02 2.67 -1.22
CA ALA A 240 12.13 3.81 -1.06
C ALA A 240 12.93 5.10 -0.97
N TYR A 241 12.48 6.11 -1.71
CA TYR A 241 12.86 7.49 -1.52
C TYR A 241 11.62 8.26 -1.07
N ILE A 242 11.63 8.71 0.17
CA ILE A 242 10.47 9.30 0.85
C ILE A 242 10.78 10.75 1.17
N ASN A 243 9.90 11.65 0.75
CA ASN A 243 9.97 13.04 1.18
C ASN A 243 9.47 13.15 2.63
N LEU A 244 10.18 13.91 3.45
CA LEU A 244 9.85 14.12 4.86
C LEU A 244 9.56 15.60 5.10
N ASP A 245 8.46 15.86 5.82
CA ASP A 245 8.18 17.21 6.27
C ASP A 245 9.25 17.69 7.26
N PRO A 246 9.88 18.85 7.02
CA PRO A 246 10.93 19.32 7.89
C PRO A 246 10.34 19.84 9.20
N TRP A 247 10.54 19.09 10.28
CA TRP A 247 10.47 19.69 11.61
C TRP A 247 11.69 20.58 11.83
N LEU A 248 11.47 21.90 11.96
CA LEU A 248 12.50 22.88 12.25
C LEU A 248 12.69 22.96 13.77
N THR A 249 13.94 22.92 14.21
CA THR A 249 14.30 23.15 15.62
C THR A 249 14.15 24.64 15.96
N PRO A 250 13.91 24.99 17.25
CA PRO A 250 13.86 26.40 17.66
C PRO A 250 15.12 27.19 17.29
N ALA A 251 16.29 26.55 17.25
CA ALA A 251 17.55 27.14 16.79
C ALA A 251 17.53 27.46 15.29
N GLU A 252 16.98 26.57 14.45
CA GLU A 252 16.82 26.80 13.00
C GLU A 252 15.76 27.88 12.70
N VAL A 253 14.68 27.93 13.48
CA VAL A 253 13.66 28.99 13.38
C VAL A 253 14.23 30.37 13.77
N SER A 254 15.04 30.43 14.83
CA SER A 254 15.62 31.67 15.37
C SER A 254 16.86 32.15 14.64
N ALA A 255 17.58 31.26 13.94
CA ALA A 255 18.70 31.64 13.09
C ALA A 255 18.27 32.55 11.93
N GLY A 256 16.97 32.66 11.64
CA GLY A 256 16.44 33.53 10.60
C GLY A 256 17.05 33.25 9.23
N GLU A 257 17.73 32.11 9.08
CA GLU A 257 18.33 31.73 7.82
C GLU A 257 17.20 31.59 6.83
N THR A 258 17.39 32.25 5.68
CA THR A 258 16.70 32.05 4.42
C THR A 258 16.90 30.61 3.93
N VAL A 259 16.60 29.62 4.77
CA VAL A 259 16.54 28.23 4.40
C VAL A 259 15.27 28.13 3.58
N ASN A 260 15.42 28.26 2.25
CA ASN A 260 14.45 27.69 1.31
C ASN A 260 14.14 26.30 1.86
N GLU A 261 12.88 26.09 2.28
CA GLU A 261 12.35 24.91 2.96
C GLU A 261 13.34 23.74 2.97
N PRO A 262 14.01 23.44 4.09
CA PRO A 262 15.08 22.45 4.08
C PRO A 262 14.52 21.12 3.64
N TYR A 263 14.85 20.73 2.41
CA TYR A 263 14.44 19.47 1.83
C TYR A 263 15.01 18.33 2.66
N LYS A 264 14.14 17.59 3.35
CA LYS A 264 14.50 16.38 4.09
C LYS A 264 13.92 15.19 3.34
N ALA A 265 14.75 14.20 3.07
CA ALA A 265 14.32 12.96 2.46
C ALA A 265 14.94 11.77 3.19
N PHE A 266 14.15 10.73 3.36
CA PHE A 266 14.61 9.41 3.75
C PHE A 266 14.87 8.59 2.48
N PHE A 267 16.11 8.16 2.31
CA PHE A 267 16.43 7.11 1.35
C PHE A 267 16.75 5.83 2.11
N GLY A 268 15.92 4.82 1.90
CA GLY A 268 16.09 3.50 2.46
C GLY A 268 16.11 2.45 1.36
N HIS A 269 16.84 1.37 1.61
CA HIS A 269 16.65 0.14 0.87
C HIS A 269 16.57 -1.02 1.87
N LEU A 270 15.56 -1.87 1.73
CA LEU A 270 15.51 -3.13 2.45
C LEU A 270 16.33 -4.14 1.64
N ALA A 271 17.56 -4.36 2.10
CA ALA A 271 18.53 -5.20 1.42
C ALA A 271 18.20 -6.68 1.65
N VAL A 272 17.66 -7.29 0.60
CA VAL A 272 17.80 -8.71 0.27
C VAL A 272 17.17 -9.64 1.32
N GLU A 273 15.85 -9.78 1.26
CA GLU A 273 15.20 -10.92 1.88
C GLU A 273 15.49 -12.15 1.01
N VAL A 274 16.16 -13.16 1.58
CA VAL A 274 16.50 -14.41 0.90
C VAL A 274 15.88 -15.57 1.64
N HIS A 275 15.25 -16.46 0.89
CA HIS A 275 14.79 -17.76 1.42
C HIS A 275 15.70 -18.86 0.85
N PRO A 276 16.86 -19.15 1.47
CA PRO A 276 17.86 -20.05 0.90
C PRO A 276 17.47 -21.53 0.90
N PHE A 277 16.39 -21.93 1.59
CA PHE A 277 15.98 -23.32 1.72
C PHE A 277 14.50 -23.52 1.41
N VAL A 278 14.21 -24.08 0.25
CA VAL A 278 12.92 -24.71 -0.07
C VAL A 278 13.26 -26.16 -0.43
N GLY A 279 12.94 -27.12 0.44
CA GLY A 279 12.98 -28.55 0.06
C GLY A 279 13.83 -29.53 0.88
N ILE A 280 14.11 -29.33 2.17
CA ILE A 280 14.50 -30.48 3.03
C ILE A 280 13.22 -31.18 3.49
N VAL A 281 12.72 -32.09 2.66
CA VAL A 281 11.86 -33.17 3.16
C VAL A 281 12.76 -34.08 3.99
N ILE A 282 12.78 -33.89 5.31
CA ILE A 282 13.27 -34.94 6.20
C ILE A 282 12.22 -36.05 6.12
N GLN A 283 12.45 -37.04 5.27
CA GLN A 283 11.82 -38.34 5.44
C GLN A 283 12.32 -38.89 6.78
N LEU A 284 11.48 -38.81 7.81
CA LEU A 284 11.57 -39.65 9.00
C LEU A 284 10.85 -40.98 8.73
#